data_AF-A0A916N627-F1
#
_entry.id   AF-A0A916N627-F1
#
_cell.length_a   1.000
_cell.length_b   1.000
_cell.length_c   1.000
_cell.angle_alpha   90.00
_cell.angle_beta   90.00
_cell.angle_gamma   90.00
#
_symmetry.space_group_name_H-M   'P 1'
#
loop_
_entity.id
_entity.type
_entity.pdbx_description
1 polymer ?
#
loop_
_entity_poly.entity_id
_entity_poly.type
_entity_poly.pdbx_seq_one_letter_code
_entity_poly.pdbx_strand_id
1 'polypeptide(L)'
;MDKQGSGSKLGRNDPCPCGSGRKYKACCLTAQSAVPGIQAAAIPALMQGAFAHHQRGRLDEAASLYGSVLRRDPRHADALYLLGVLLAQQGRLPEALGHFARRLSVGDSAEAKLGFANCMKQMAFTQDGAEIRRLATRALSEAWISPRELVDPALGLVLLDDEIRGCFERAVAAWPRRLSRQALFGTAGLAALAGDGLLRSLLQSSPMQSIAMERFLTQARHALLELVTDAGADGLDDEALLAFCCALARQCFLNEYVCDATDGEIAAAEALRGRLEALLSSESSFPGPWLAMAAAYFPLEGLACAERLLALDCGQAIAALVDQQVREPRRERALRAQIPALTAIGAGVSSQVQAQYEENPYPRWTRAPAILAPLSIDEFLQRVAPARFRPLGKQAGMDVLIAGCGTGFQSICSAQLYSGSRLLAVDLSLASLGYARRKTEEIGLTNIDYAQADITRLGAQERRFDLIESIGVLHHLEDPEAGWRTLLDLLRPGGVMLIALYSELARQDIVAARRYIAEQGYAPTAADIRRCRQDILALEGSDWTAELLQRW
;
A
#
# COMPACT_ATOMS: atom_id res chain seq x y z
N MET A 1 -23.88 16.70 -61.64
CA MET A 1 -22.57 17.37 -61.52
C MET A 1 -22.41 17.76 -60.07
N ASP A 2 -21.52 17.09 -59.33
CA ASP A 2 -20.50 17.78 -58.54
C ASP A 2 -19.49 16.79 -57.98
N LYS A 3 -18.22 17.21 -58.04
CA LYS A 3 -17.00 16.41 -57.90
C LYS A 3 -16.47 16.46 -56.46
N GLN A 4 -15.99 15.29 -56.00
CA GLN A 4 -14.76 15.05 -55.23
C GLN A 4 -14.33 16.08 -54.18
N GLY A 5 -14.45 15.70 -52.90
CA GLY A 5 -13.60 16.22 -51.82
C GLY A 5 -12.24 15.52 -51.82
N SER A 6 -11.19 16.27 -52.11
CA SER A 6 -9.79 15.84 -52.09
C SER A 6 -9.26 15.69 -50.66
N GLY A 7 -9.02 14.45 -50.22
CA GLY A 7 -8.10 14.22 -49.11
C GLY A 7 -6.69 14.61 -49.54
N SER A 8 -6.07 15.59 -48.88
CA SER A 8 -4.69 15.97 -49.19
C SER A 8 -3.77 14.76 -48.95
N LYS A 9 -3.03 14.36 -49.99
CA LYS A 9 -2.06 13.26 -49.88
C LYS A 9 -0.87 13.76 -49.06
N LEU A 10 -0.64 13.13 -47.91
CA LEU A 10 0.53 13.39 -47.05
C LEU A 10 1.83 13.23 -47.86
N GLY A 11 2.59 14.31 -47.96
CA GLY A 11 3.84 14.39 -48.71
C GLY A 11 4.98 13.65 -48.00
N ARG A 12 5.89 13.06 -48.79
CA ARG A 12 7.05 12.29 -48.26
C ARG A 12 7.94 13.07 -47.29
N ASN A 13 7.98 14.40 -47.40
CA ASN A 13 8.79 15.24 -46.54
C ASN A 13 8.01 15.88 -45.38
N ASP A 14 6.70 15.63 -45.30
CA ASP A 14 5.85 16.20 -44.26
C ASP A 14 6.21 15.60 -42.88
N PRO A 15 5.93 16.30 -41.78
CA PRO A 15 6.04 15.74 -40.43
C PRO A 15 5.21 14.46 -40.32
N CYS A 16 5.79 13.42 -39.75
CA CYS A 16 5.13 12.12 -39.66
C CYS A 16 3.95 12.17 -38.67
N PRO A 17 2.74 11.73 -39.05
CA PRO A 17 1.53 11.84 -38.22
C PRO A 17 1.55 10.93 -36.98
N CYS A 18 2.58 10.09 -36.83
CA CYS A 18 2.80 9.28 -35.62
C CYS A 18 3.40 10.07 -34.44
N GLY A 19 3.64 11.37 -34.60
CA GLY A 19 4.16 12.24 -33.53
C GLY A 19 5.66 12.11 -33.28
N SER A 20 6.41 11.40 -34.13
CA SER A 20 7.84 11.13 -33.92
C SER A 20 8.78 12.33 -34.15
N GLY A 21 8.26 13.46 -34.63
CA GLY A 21 9.05 14.64 -35.03
C GLY A 21 9.92 14.46 -36.28
N ARG A 22 9.93 13.27 -36.90
CA ARG A 22 10.71 12.96 -38.12
C ARG A 22 9.88 13.17 -39.40
N LYS A 23 10.55 13.32 -40.55
CA LYS A 23 9.90 13.36 -41.88
C LYS A 23 9.25 12.01 -42.20
N TYR A 24 8.06 12.02 -42.79
CA TYR A 24 7.25 10.83 -43.09
C TYR A 24 8.05 9.73 -43.82
N LYS A 25 8.88 10.10 -44.81
CA LYS A 25 9.74 9.17 -45.56
C LYS A 25 10.80 8.45 -44.75
N ALA A 26 11.23 9.03 -43.63
CA ALA A 26 12.30 8.52 -42.78
C ALA A 26 11.77 7.88 -41.48
N CYS A 27 10.45 7.72 -41.38
CA CYS A 27 9.78 7.13 -40.23
C CYS A 27 8.81 6.03 -40.69
N CYS A 28 7.54 6.36 -40.90
CA CYS A 28 6.51 5.35 -41.20
C CYS A 28 6.60 4.82 -42.63
N LEU A 29 7.12 5.59 -43.59
CA LEU A 29 7.30 5.11 -44.96
C LEU A 29 8.44 4.08 -45.07
N THR A 30 9.55 4.28 -44.34
CA THR A 30 10.66 3.32 -44.29
C THR A 30 10.26 2.05 -43.54
N ALA A 31 9.43 2.16 -42.50
CA ALA A 31 8.86 1.03 -41.77
C ALA A 31 7.90 0.18 -42.64
N GLN A 32 7.27 0.77 -43.66
CA GLN A 32 6.45 0.03 -44.64
C GLN A 32 7.29 -0.76 -45.65
N SER A 33 8.57 -0.40 -45.84
CA SER A 33 9.47 -1.00 -46.84
C SER A 33 10.43 -2.08 -46.30
N ALA A 34 10.31 -2.50 -45.04
CA ALA A 34 11.15 -3.55 -44.46
C ALA A 34 10.44 -4.93 -44.47
N VAL A 35 11.03 -5.87 -45.23
CA VAL A 35 10.79 -7.34 -45.31
C VAL A 35 9.47 -7.80 -45.97
N PRO A 36 9.50 -8.27 -47.25
CA PRO A 36 8.33 -8.72 -48.02
C PRO A 36 7.50 -9.87 -47.39
N GLY A 37 8.07 -10.66 -46.48
CA GLY A 37 7.40 -11.83 -45.89
C GLY A 37 6.43 -11.52 -44.74
N ILE A 38 6.50 -10.35 -44.12
CA ILE A 38 5.74 -10.04 -42.89
C ILE A 38 4.30 -9.59 -43.20
N GLN A 39 4.04 -9.05 -44.40
CA GLN A 39 2.71 -8.53 -44.77
C GLN A 39 1.68 -9.63 -45.08
N ALA A 40 2.10 -10.85 -45.45
CA ALA A 40 1.19 -11.95 -45.80
C ALA A 40 0.92 -12.95 -44.65
N ALA A 41 1.73 -12.96 -43.59
CA ALA A 41 1.61 -13.95 -42.50
C ALA A 41 0.35 -13.72 -41.65
N ALA A 42 -0.41 -14.77 -41.30
CA ALA A 42 -1.57 -14.65 -40.40
C ALA A 42 -1.17 -14.26 -38.96
N ILE A 43 -2.10 -13.70 -38.18
CA ILE A 43 -1.86 -13.29 -36.78
C ILE A 43 -1.21 -14.40 -35.93
N PRO A 44 -1.66 -15.68 -35.97
CA PRO A 44 -1.01 -16.74 -35.19
C PRO A 44 0.46 -16.96 -35.55
N ALA A 45 0.82 -16.88 -36.83
CA ALA A 45 2.20 -17.03 -37.28
C ALA A 45 3.09 -15.85 -36.83
N LEU A 46 2.55 -14.63 -36.87
CA LEU A 46 3.24 -13.45 -36.35
C LEU A 46 3.46 -13.54 -34.83
N MET A 47 2.46 -14.00 -34.07
CA MET A 47 2.56 -14.21 -32.63
C MET A 47 3.62 -15.27 -32.29
N GLN A 48 3.60 -16.41 -32.97
CA GLN A 48 4.59 -17.47 -32.76
C GLN A 48 6.02 -16.98 -33.07
N GLY A 49 6.20 -16.25 -34.17
CA GLY A 49 7.47 -15.62 -34.51
C GLY A 49 7.93 -14.63 -33.45
N ALA A 50 7.04 -13.71 -33.02
CA ALA A 50 7.35 -12.71 -32.02
C ALA A 50 7.82 -13.34 -30.71
N PHE A 51 7.08 -14.33 -30.21
CA PHE A 51 7.43 -15.05 -28.98
C PHE A 51 8.76 -15.79 -29.11
N ALA A 52 9.03 -16.42 -30.25
CA ALA A 52 10.27 -17.13 -30.49
C ALA A 52 11.50 -16.19 -30.60
N HIS A 53 11.32 -14.96 -31.08
CA HIS A 53 12.36 -13.92 -31.04
C HIS A 53 12.56 -13.41 -29.61
N HIS A 54 11.47 -13.19 -28.87
CA HIS A 54 11.50 -12.71 -27.48
C HIS A 54 12.26 -13.68 -26.57
N GLN A 55 11.97 -14.98 -26.63
CA GLN A 55 12.66 -16.02 -25.86
C GLN A 55 14.16 -16.11 -26.14
N ARG A 56 14.62 -15.64 -27.31
CA ARG A 56 16.03 -15.64 -27.71
C ARG A 56 16.72 -14.30 -27.43
N GLY A 57 16.06 -13.36 -26.75
CA GLY A 57 16.58 -12.03 -26.46
C GLY A 57 16.66 -11.10 -27.67
N ARG A 58 16.07 -11.46 -28.82
CA ARG A 58 15.98 -10.60 -30.01
C ARG A 58 14.80 -9.64 -29.91
N LEU A 59 14.97 -8.66 -29.03
CA LEU A 59 13.87 -7.82 -28.55
C LEU A 59 13.30 -6.90 -29.64
N ASP A 60 14.13 -6.35 -30.52
CA ASP A 60 13.67 -5.42 -31.56
C ASP A 60 12.82 -6.12 -32.63
N GLU A 61 13.22 -7.31 -33.06
CA GLU A 61 12.45 -8.12 -33.99
C GLU A 61 11.15 -8.61 -33.37
N ALA A 62 11.18 -9.03 -32.10
CA ALA A 62 9.98 -9.39 -31.36
C ALA A 62 9.00 -8.21 -31.25
N ALA A 63 9.48 -7.02 -30.89
CA ALA A 63 8.68 -5.80 -30.81
C ALA A 63 8.05 -5.44 -32.16
N SER A 64 8.81 -5.57 -33.25
CA SER A 64 8.31 -5.32 -34.62
C SER A 64 7.18 -6.30 -35.01
N LEU A 65 7.31 -7.57 -34.64
CA LEU A 65 6.30 -8.60 -34.91
C LEU A 65 5.05 -8.41 -34.04
N TYR A 66 5.17 -8.17 -32.73
CA TYR A 66 4.02 -7.81 -31.89
C TYR A 66 3.33 -6.53 -32.39
N GLY A 67 4.10 -5.51 -32.77
CA GLY A 67 3.56 -4.30 -33.38
C GLY A 67 2.83 -4.55 -34.70
N SER A 68 3.29 -5.53 -35.49
CA SER A 68 2.59 -5.97 -36.72
C SER A 68 1.26 -6.64 -36.42
N VAL A 69 1.18 -7.43 -35.35
CA VAL A 69 -0.10 -7.98 -34.86
C VAL A 69 -1.04 -6.85 -34.46
N LEU A 70 -0.58 -5.88 -33.66
CA LEU A 70 -1.40 -4.77 -33.18
C LEU A 70 -1.85 -3.79 -34.27
N ARG A 71 -1.14 -3.71 -35.40
CA ARG A 71 -1.62 -2.96 -36.57
C ARG A 71 -2.80 -3.64 -37.26
N ARG A 72 -2.92 -4.97 -37.16
CA ARG A 72 -4.01 -5.75 -37.77
C ARG A 72 -5.18 -5.94 -36.81
N ASP A 73 -4.87 -6.19 -35.55
CA ASP A 73 -5.83 -6.26 -34.45
C ASP A 73 -5.34 -5.39 -33.27
N PRO A 74 -5.78 -4.12 -33.20
CA PRO A 74 -5.40 -3.20 -32.13
C PRO A 74 -5.85 -3.62 -30.73
N ARG A 75 -6.75 -4.60 -30.62
CA ARG A 75 -7.29 -5.12 -29.36
C ARG A 75 -6.76 -6.52 -29.04
N HIS A 76 -5.78 -7.03 -29.78
CA HIS A 76 -5.22 -8.36 -29.53
C HIS A 76 -4.56 -8.43 -28.14
N ALA A 77 -5.20 -9.15 -27.21
CA ALA A 77 -4.83 -9.21 -25.80
C ALA A 77 -3.36 -9.65 -25.59
N ASP A 78 -2.96 -10.79 -26.15
CA ASP A 78 -1.61 -11.33 -25.88
C ASP A 78 -0.50 -10.45 -26.47
N ALA A 79 -0.70 -9.88 -27.65
CA ALA A 79 0.25 -8.96 -28.26
C ALA A 79 0.40 -7.66 -27.44
N LEU A 80 -0.69 -7.12 -26.88
CA LEU A 80 -0.63 -5.97 -25.97
C LEU A 80 0.17 -6.30 -24.71
N TYR A 81 -0.11 -7.45 -24.09
CA TYR A 81 0.58 -7.88 -22.87
C TYR A 81 2.07 -8.14 -23.12
N LEU A 82 2.41 -8.98 -24.10
CA LEU A 82 3.79 -9.40 -24.35
C LEU A 82 4.67 -8.25 -24.85
N LEU A 83 4.11 -7.32 -25.64
CA LEU A 83 4.83 -6.11 -26.02
C LEU A 83 5.07 -5.19 -24.80
N GLY A 84 4.09 -5.07 -23.90
CA GLY A 84 4.26 -4.35 -22.64
C GLY A 84 5.39 -4.94 -21.79
N VAL A 85 5.43 -6.27 -21.63
CA VAL A 85 6.52 -6.98 -20.91
C VAL A 85 7.88 -6.71 -21.57
N LEU A 86 7.96 -6.83 -22.89
CA LEU A 86 9.21 -6.59 -23.63
C LEU A 86 9.71 -5.16 -23.45
N LEU A 87 8.82 -4.16 -23.57
CA LEU A 87 9.17 -2.75 -23.38
C LEU A 87 9.63 -2.46 -21.95
N ALA A 88 9.00 -3.08 -20.95
CA ALA A 88 9.44 -2.99 -19.57
C ALA A 88 10.85 -3.59 -19.36
N GLN A 89 11.16 -4.73 -20.00
CA GLN A 89 12.51 -5.32 -19.98
C GLN A 89 13.56 -4.41 -20.62
N GLN A 90 13.17 -3.58 -21.60
CA GLN A 90 14.03 -2.58 -22.22
C GLN A 90 14.12 -1.25 -21.41
N GLY A 91 13.44 -1.14 -20.27
CA GLY A 91 13.37 0.10 -19.48
C GLY A 91 12.46 1.18 -20.08
N ARG A 92 11.68 0.87 -21.13
CA ARG A 92 10.76 1.79 -21.80
C ARG A 92 9.41 1.84 -21.08
N LEU A 93 9.46 2.23 -19.81
CA LEU A 93 8.33 2.15 -18.87
C LEU A 93 7.06 2.90 -19.31
N PRO A 94 7.12 4.14 -19.85
CA PRO A 94 5.91 4.85 -20.26
C PRO A 94 5.14 4.14 -21.37
N GLU A 95 5.86 3.56 -22.34
CA GLU A 95 5.27 2.81 -23.44
C GLU A 95 4.69 1.48 -22.95
N ALA A 96 5.43 0.77 -22.10
CA ALA A 96 4.97 -0.45 -21.46
C ALA A 96 3.66 -0.22 -20.67
N LEU A 97 3.61 0.85 -19.87
CA LEU A 97 2.44 1.25 -19.09
C LEU A 97 1.21 1.47 -19.99
N GLY A 98 1.39 2.16 -21.12
CA GLY A 98 0.33 2.36 -22.11
C GLY A 98 -0.18 1.06 -22.75
N HIS A 99 0.71 0.09 -22.99
CA HIS A 99 0.32 -1.23 -23.49
C HIS A 99 -0.45 -2.05 -22.44
N PHE A 100 -0.03 -2.02 -21.17
CA PHE A 100 -0.79 -2.66 -20.09
C PHE A 100 -2.15 -1.99 -19.85
N ALA A 101 -2.23 -0.66 -19.93
CA ALA A 101 -3.50 0.07 -19.84
C ALA A 101 -4.48 -0.36 -20.94
N ARG A 102 -4.00 -0.43 -22.20
CA ARG A 102 -4.80 -0.96 -23.32
C ARG A 102 -5.14 -2.43 -23.15
N ARG A 103 -4.26 -3.24 -22.57
CA ARG A 103 -4.55 -4.65 -22.28
C ARG A 103 -5.71 -4.77 -21.29
N LEU A 104 -5.74 -3.93 -20.26
CA LEU A 104 -6.77 -3.90 -19.22
C LEU A 104 -8.12 -3.38 -19.73
N SER A 105 -8.15 -2.55 -20.78
CA SER A 105 -9.41 -2.16 -21.43
C SER A 105 -10.00 -3.25 -22.34
N VAL A 106 -9.19 -4.23 -22.77
CA VAL A 106 -9.67 -5.42 -23.50
C VAL A 106 -10.12 -6.52 -22.54
N GLY A 107 -9.43 -6.71 -21.42
CA GLY A 107 -9.83 -7.65 -20.38
C GLY A 107 -9.00 -7.51 -19.10
N ASP A 108 -9.65 -7.71 -17.96
CA ASP A 108 -9.10 -7.41 -16.63
C ASP A 108 -8.23 -8.57 -16.08
N SER A 109 -7.18 -8.94 -16.81
CA SER A 109 -6.28 -10.04 -16.43
C SER A 109 -5.31 -9.64 -15.33
N ALA A 110 -5.06 -10.55 -14.39
CA ALA A 110 -4.20 -10.29 -13.24
C ALA A 110 -2.73 -10.02 -13.62
N GLU A 111 -2.23 -10.67 -14.67
CA GLU A 111 -0.87 -10.45 -15.19
C GLU A 111 -0.70 -9.02 -15.73
N ALA A 112 -1.73 -8.47 -16.37
CA ALA A 112 -1.72 -7.10 -16.86
C ALA A 112 -1.81 -6.08 -15.72
N LYS A 113 -2.58 -6.38 -14.67
CA LYS A 113 -2.63 -5.57 -13.43
C LYS A 113 -1.24 -5.48 -12.80
N LEU A 114 -0.58 -6.63 -12.63
CA LEU A 114 0.77 -6.72 -12.09
C LEU A 114 1.80 -6.01 -13.00
N GLY A 115 1.69 -6.18 -14.32
CA GLY A 115 2.54 -5.49 -15.30
C GLY A 115 2.40 -3.97 -15.23
N PHE A 116 1.16 -3.46 -15.20
CA PHE A 116 0.88 -2.03 -15.03
C PHE A 116 1.49 -1.49 -13.74
N ALA A 117 1.21 -2.14 -12.61
CA ALA A 117 1.67 -1.69 -11.31
C ALA A 117 3.21 -1.71 -11.18
N ASN A 118 3.88 -2.74 -11.70
CA ASN A 118 5.34 -2.82 -11.71
C ASN A 118 6.02 -1.81 -12.63
N CYS A 119 5.36 -1.37 -13.71
CA CYS A 119 5.82 -0.24 -14.49
C CYS A 119 5.60 1.06 -13.71
N MET A 120 4.40 1.28 -13.18
CA MET A 120 4.03 2.50 -12.46
C MET A 120 4.93 2.78 -11.26
N LYS A 121 5.32 1.75 -10.48
CA LYS A 121 6.17 1.94 -9.30
C LYS A 121 7.54 2.56 -9.59
N GLN A 122 7.97 2.53 -10.86
CA GLN A 122 9.25 3.07 -11.33
C GLN A 122 9.07 4.36 -12.16
N MET A 123 7.84 4.89 -12.25
CA MET A 123 7.54 6.07 -13.06
C MET A 123 7.71 7.37 -12.27
N ALA A 124 8.29 8.38 -12.93
CA ALA A 124 8.09 9.79 -12.58
C ALA A 124 7.21 10.42 -13.66
N PHE A 125 5.96 10.76 -13.31
CA PHE A 125 5.00 11.29 -14.27
C PHE A 125 5.25 12.77 -14.54
N THR A 126 5.20 13.15 -15.82
CA THR A 126 5.32 14.55 -16.30
C THR A 126 4.10 15.02 -17.07
N GLN A 127 3.15 14.12 -17.33
CA GLN A 127 1.92 14.36 -18.07
C GLN A 127 0.79 13.63 -17.36
N ASP A 128 -0.35 14.30 -17.27
CA ASP A 128 -1.55 13.73 -16.70
C ASP A 128 -2.34 12.92 -17.75
N GLY A 129 -3.14 11.97 -17.30
CA GLY A 129 -3.99 11.16 -18.15
C GLY A 129 -5.11 10.48 -17.38
N ALA A 130 -6.36 10.77 -17.75
CA ALA A 130 -7.55 10.25 -17.07
C ALA A 130 -7.57 8.72 -16.94
N GLU A 131 -7.17 8.00 -17.99
CA GLU A 131 -7.11 6.53 -17.95
C GLU A 131 -6.00 6.03 -17.02
N ILE A 132 -4.84 6.68 -17.02
CA ILE A 132 -3.75 6.33 -16.10
C ILE A 132 -4.15 6.61 -14.66
N ARG A 133 -4.77 7.75 -14.37
CA ARG A 133 -5.33 8.08 -13.04
C ARG A 133 -6.36 7.05 -12.59
N ARG A 134 -7.27 6.64 -13.48
CA ARG A 134 -8.27 5.60 -13.20
C ARG A 134 -7.62 4.26 -12.85
N LEU A 135 -6.63 3.82 -13.64
CA LEU A 135 -5.92 2.57 -13.39
C LEU A 135 -5.02 2.65 -12.15
N ALA A 136 -4.38 3.78 -11.88
CA ALA A 136 -3.63 4.04 -10.65
C ALA A 136 -4.53 3.97 -9.41
N THR A 137 -5.73 4.55 -9.50
CA THR A 137 -6.75 4.49 -8.44
C THR A 137 -7.14 3.04 -8.15
N ARG A 138 -7.36 2.23 -9.20
CA ARG A 138 -7.62 0.79 -9.09
C ARG A 138 -6.42 0.01 -8.56
N ALA A 139 -5.21 0.32 -8.99
CA ALA A 139 -4.01 -0.38 -8.53
C ALA A 139 -3.81 -0.25 -7.02
N LEU A 140 -4.11 0.94 -6.46
CA LEU A 140 -4.15 1.21 -5.02
C LEU A 140 -5.33 0.50 -4.34
N SER A 141 -6.55 0.71 -4.86
CA SER A 141 -7.79 0.24 -4.22
C SER A 141 -8.07 -1.25 -4.41
N GLU A 142 -7.39 -1.96 -5.30
CA GLU A 142 -7.46 -3.40 -5.49
C GLU A 142 -6.16 -4.10 -5.05
N ALA A 143 -5.16 -3.34 -4.56
CA ALA A 143 -3.84 -3.84 -4.16
C ALA A 143 -3.18 -4.76 -5.21
N TRP A 144 -3.05 -4.27 -6.46
CA TRP A 144 -2.40 -5.04 -7.55
C TRP A 144 -0.95 -5.41 -7.22
N ILE A 145 -0.28 -4.56 -6.45
CA ILE A 145 0.94 -4.83 -5.69
C ILE A 145 0.78 -4.20 -4.30
N SER A 146 1.81 -4.24 -3.46
CA SER A 146 1.80 -3.50 -2.19
C SER A 146 1.48 -2.01 -2.46
N PRO A 147 0.41 -1.44 -1.89
CA PRO A 147 0.06 -0.03 -2.13
C PRO A 147 1.18 0.94 -1.76
N ARG A 148 2.03 0.57 -0.79
CA ARG A 148 3.22 1.34 -0.40
C ARG A 148 4.17 1.59 -1.57
N GLU A 149 4.31 0.64 -2.49
CA GLU A 149 5.17 0.77 -3.68
C GLU A 149 4.60 1.74 -4.73
N LEU A 150 3.33 2.15 -4.60
CA LEU A 150 2.65 3.04 -5.54
C LEU A 150 2.46 4.46 -4.99
N VAL A 151 2.87 4.72 -3.74
CA VAL A 151 2.64 6.01 -3.07
C VAL A 151 3.28 7.17 -3.82
N ASP A 152 4.60 7.11 -4.04
CA ASP A 152 5.35 8.18 -4.68
C ASP A 152 4.90 8.46 -6.14
N PRO A 153 4.78 7.46 -7.03
CA PRO A 153 4.32 7.73 -8.39
C PRO A 153 2.86 8.20 -8.46
N ALA A 154 1.98 7.72 -7.58
CA ALA A 154 0.60 8.21 -7.51
C ALA A 154 0.53 9.65 -7.00
N LEU A 155 1.33 10.01 -5.99
CA LEU A 155 1.46 11.38 -5.52
C LEU A 155 2.02 12.29 -6.62
N GLY A 156 2.99 11.82 -7.39
CA GLY A 156 3.52 12.55 -8.55
C GLY A 156 2.43 12.89 -9.57
N LEU A 157 1.49 11.98 -9.85
CA LEU A 157 0.33 12.24 -10.71
C LEU A 157 -0.64 13.27 -10.11
N VAL A 158 -0.92 13.17 -8.80
CA VAL A 158 -1.79 14.11 -8.09
C VAL A 158 -1.21 15.53 -8.16
N LEU A 159 0.11 15.68 -7.99
CA LEU A 159 0.80 16.97 -7.99
C LEU A 159 1.04 17.57 -9.39
N LEU A 160 0.55 16.93 -10.46
CA LEU A 160 0.46 17.57 -11.78
C LEU A 160 -0.69 18.58 -11.86
N ASP A 161 -1.65 18.52 -10.93
CA ASP A 161 -2.66 19.57 -10.78
C ASP A 161 -2.05 20.78 -10.05
N ASP A 162 -2.08 21.94 -10.71
CA ASP A 162 -1.44 23.17 -10.22
C ASP A 162 -2.08 23.70 -8.93
N GLU A 163 -3.39 23.54 -8.74
CA GLU A 163 -4.12 23.98 -7.54
C GLU A 163 -3.74 23.11 -6.35
N ILE A 164 -3.70 21.79 -6.53
CA ILE A 164 -3.27 20.84 -5.50
C ILE A 164 -1.80 21.08 -5.17
N ARG A 165 -0.92 21.14 -6.17
CA ARG A 165 0.51 21.40 -5.96
C ARG A 165 0.74 22.70 -5.20
N GLY A 166 0.02 23.77 -5.55
CA GLY A 166 0.11 25.05 -4.85
C GLY A 166 -0.26 24.95 -3.37
N CYS A 167 -1.24 24.12 -3.00
CA CYS A 167 -1.56 23.87 -1.58
C CYS A 167 -0.40 23.20 -0.83
N PHE A 168 0.26 22.22 -1.45
CA PHE A 168 1.42 21.53 -0.87
C PHE A 168 2.60 22.47 -0.69
N GLU A 169 2.94 23.24 -1.71
CA GLU A 169 4.06 24.18 -1.67
C GLU A 169 3.86 25.24 -0.58
N ARG A 170 2.65 25.80 -0.47
CA ARG A 170 2.30 26.76 0.60
C ARG A 170 2.42 26.12 1.98
N ALA A 171 1.91 24.90 2.15
CA ALA A 171 1.99 24.18 3.42
C ALA A 171 3.45 23.93 3.84
N VAL A 172 4.26 23.42 2.93
CA VAL A 172 5.68 23.11 3.20
C VAL A 172 6.47 24.39 3.50
N ALA A 173 6.26 25.45 2.74
CA ALA A 173 6.98 26.72 2.91
C ALA A 173 6.61 27.44 4.22
N ALA A 174 5.38 27.27 4.71
CA ALA A 174 4.95 27.90 5.96
C ALA A 174 5.39 27.14 7.22
N TRP A 175 5.81 25.87 7.10
CA TRP A 175 6.11 25.03 8.27
C TRP A 175 7.19 25.64 9.18
N PRO A 176 7.01 25.67 10.52
CA PRO A 176 5.94 25.02 11.31
C PRO A 176 4.65 25.86 11.51
N ARG A 177 4.58 27.08 10.96
CA ARG A 177 3.42 27.96 11.12
C ARG A 177 2.19 27.39 10.41
N ARG A 178 1.06 27.34 11.12
CA ARG A 178 -0.25 26.96 10.54
C ARG A 178 -0.80 28.10 9.68
N LEU A 179 -1.12 27.80 8.43
CA LEU A 179 -1.81 28.74 7.54
C LEU A 179 -3.31 28.75 7.81
N SER A 180 -3.94 29.91 7.62
CA SER A 180 -5.41 30.00 7.58
C SER A 180 -5.97 29.24 6.37
N ARG A 181 -7.26 28.87 6.43
CA ARG A 181 -7.97 28.18 5.34
C ARG A 181 -7.74 28.82 3.96
N GLN A 182 -7.93 30.14 3.87
CA GLN A 182 -7.75 30.90 2.63
C GLN A 182 -6.30 30.90 2.15
N ALA A 183 -5.33 31.00 3.06
CA ALA A 183 -3.91 30.99 2.71
C ALA A 183 -3.43 29.60 2.28
N LEU A 184 -3.97 28.53 2.90
CA LEU A 184 -3.63 27.15 2.56
C LEU A 184 -4.25 26.73 1.22
N PHE A 185 -5.57 26.84 1.10
CA PHE A 185 -6.33 26.30 -0.04
C PHE A 185 -6.46 27.27 -1.20
N GLY A 186 -6.30 28.58 -0.99
CA GLY A 186 -6.62 29.57 -2.01
C GLY A 186 -8.11 29.55 -2.37
N THR A 187 -8.43 29.88 -3.62
CA THR A 187 -9.82 29.96 -4.10
C THR A 187 -10.36 28.61 -4.58
N ALA A 188 -9.54 27.79 -5.24
CA ALA A 188 -9.97 26.55 -5.87
C ALA A 188 -9.32 25.29 -5.28
N GLY A 189 -8.28 25.42 -4.45
CA GLY A 189 -7.49 24.28 -3.97
C GLY A 189 -8.29 23.28 -3.15
N LEU A 190 -9.21 23.73 -2.29
CA LEU A 190 -10.05 22.81 -1.51
C LEU A 190 -10.97 21.98 -2.42
N ALA A 191 -11.57 22.61 -3.43
CA ALA A 191 -12.42 21.91 -4.41
C ALA A 191 -11.59 20.92 -5.27
N ALA A 192 -10.37 21.30 -5.67
CA ALA A 192 -9.47 20.42 -6.41
C ALA A 192 -9.05 19.19 -5.58
N LEU A 193 -8.65 19.40 -4.32
CA LEU A 193 -8.34 18.34 -3.36
C LEU A 193 -9.55 17.42 -3.11
N ALA A 194 -10.72 18.02 -2.87
CA ALA A 194 -11.96 17.31 -2.63
C ALA A 194 -12.37 16.48 -3.85
N GLY A 195 -12.15 17.00 -5.07
CA GLY A 195 -12.47 16.34 -6.33
C GLY A 195 -11.52 15.19 -6.72
N ASP A 196 -10.28 15.19 -6.25
CA ASP A 196 -9.27 14.23 -6.70
C ASP A 196 -9.45 12.81 -6.11
N GLY A 197 -10.02 11.91 -6.92
CA GLY A 197 -10.24 10.51 -6.52
C GLY A 197 -8.96 9.68 -6.33
N LEU A 198 -7.86 10.04 -7.01
CA LEU A 198 -6.58 9.36 -6.85
C LEU A 198 -5.96 9.71 -5.49
N LEU A 199 -6.01 10.99 -5.10
CA LEU A 199 -5.59 11.44 -3.77
C LEU A 199 -6.41 10.76 -2.68
N ARG A 200 -7.74 10.70 -2.81
CA ARG A 200 -8.59 9.99 -1.82
C ARG A 200 -8.22 8.51 -1.71
N SER A 201 -7.97 7.83 -2.83
CA SER A 201 -7.52 6.42 -2.82
C SER A 201 -6.15 6.26 -2.17
N LEU A 202 -5.22 7.18 -2.46
CA LEU A 202 -3.87 7.18 -1.89
C LEU A 202 -3.90 7.28 -0.36
N LEU A 203 -4.63 8.26 0.19
CA LEU A 203 -4.79 8.49 1.63
C LEU A 203 -5.43 7.30 2.39
N GLN A 204 -6.12 6.41 1.68
CA GLN A 204 -6.80 5.27 2.29
C GLN A 204 -6.00 3.96 2.15
N SER A 205 -4.93 3.95 1.37
CA SER A 205 -4.28 2.71 0.92
C SER A 205 -2.98 2.41 1.66
N SER A 206 -2.23 3.40 2.15
CA SER A 206 -0.98 3.18 2.87
C SER A 206 -0.64 4.39 3.73
N PRO A 207 0.03 4.23 4.89
CA PRO A 207 0.62 5.35 5.60
C PRO A 207 1.51 6.19 4.68
N MET A 208 1.26 7.49 4.61
CA MET A 208 2.07 8.45 3.86
C MET A 208 3.39 8.71 4.60
N GLN A 209 4.51 8.54 3.90
CA GLN A 209 5.85 8.60 4.51
C GLN A 209 6.61 9.90 4.18
N SER A 210 6.11 10.71 3.24
CA SER A 210 6.75 11.96 2.84
C SER A 210 6.52 13.07 3.87
N ILE A 211 7.59 13.75 4.28
CA ILE A 211 7.54 14.94 5.16
C ILE A 211 6.66 16.03 4.54
N ALA A 212 6.75 16.24 3.22
CA ALA A 212 5.93 17.24 2.53
C ALA A 212 4.43 16.92 2.66
N MET A 213 4.06 15.64 2.50
CA MET A 213 2.70 15.19 2.70
C MET A 213 2.26 15.36 4.15
N GLU A 214 3.10 14.99 5.13
CA GLU A 214 2.75 15.16 6.53
C GLU A 214 2.49 16.62 6.90
N ARG A 215 3.34 17.54 6.45
CA ARG A 215 3.16 18.99 6.66
C ARG A 215 1.86 19.49 6.03
N PHE A 216 1.55 19.02 4.82
CA PHE A 216 0.31 19.34 4.15
C PHE A 216 -0.91 18.77 4.89
N LEU A 217 -0.95 17.47 5.20
CA LEU A 217 -2.08 16.82 5.88
C LEU A 217 -2.30 17.40 7.28
N THR A 218 -1.23 17.75 8.00
CA THR A 218 -1.33 18.41 9.30
C THR A 218 -2.04 19.76 9.18
N GLN A 219 -1.66 20.59 8.20
CA GLN A 219 -2.32 21.88 7.98
C GLN A 219 -3.73 21.75 7.40
N ALA A 220 -3.94 20.80 6.49
CA ALA A 220 -5.26 20.53 5.93
C ALA A 220 -6.23 20.05 7.02
N ARG A 221 -5.79 19.17 7.91
CA ARG A 221 -6.58 18.71 9.06
C ARG A 221 -6.95 19.85 10.00
N HIS A 222 -6.01 20.74 10.31
CA HIS A 222 -6.28 21.92 11.12
C HIS A 222 -7.28 22.87 10.44
N ALA A 223 -7.03 23.23 9.18
CA ALA A 223 -7.89 24.11 8.39
C ALA A 223 -9.32 23.56 8.19
N LEU A 224 -9.45 22.24 8.02
CA LEU A 224 -10.75 21.58 7.92
C LEU A 224 -11.47 21.50 9.27
N LEU A 225 -10.72 21.37 10.38
CA LEU A 225 -11.31 21.45 11.72
C LEU A 225 -11.92 22.85 11.93
N GLU A 226 -11.17 23.91 11.64
CA GLU A 226 -11.69 25.28 11.70
C GLU A 226 -12.96 25.43 10.84
N LEU A 227 -12.92 24.96 9.59
CA LEU A 227 -14.05 25.02 8.65
C LEU A 227 -15.32 24.40 9.22
N VAL A 228 -15.24 23.23 9.87
CA VAL A 228 -16.43 22.55 10.39
C VAL A 228 -16.89 23.10 11.75
N THR A 229 -16.01 23.78 12.48
CA THR A 229 -16.33 24.40 13.77
C THR A 229 -16.84 25.83 13.67
N ASP A 230 -16.64 26.50 12.54
CA ASP A 230 -17.09 27.87 12.30
C ASP A 230 -18.62 28.03 12.44
N ALA A 231 -19.04 29.18 12.96
CA ALA A 231 -20.46 29.53 13.07
C ALA A 231 -21.10 29.61 11.66
N GLY A 232 -22.08 28.75 11.38
CA GLY A 232 -22.73 28.64 10.07
C GLY A 232 -22.21 27.50 9.18
N ALA A 233 -21.37 26.61 9.70
CA ALA A 233 -20.98 25.35 9.03
C ALA A 233 -22.11 24.29 8.98
N ASP A 234 -23.29 24.59 9.54
CA ASP A 234 -24.48 23.76 9.47
C ASP A 234 -24.98 23.72 8.00
N GLY A 235 -24.71 22.62 7.29
CA GLY A 235 -25.13 22.45 5.90
C GLY A 235 -24.01 22.43 4.86
N LEU A 236 -22.77 22.07 5.24
CA LEU A 236 -21.73 21.66 4.27
C LEU A 236 -22.14 20.33 3.59
N ASP A 237 -23.12 20.41 2.68
CA ASP A 237 -23.61 19.30 1.86
C ASP A 237 -22.81 19.20 0.56
N ASP A 238 -21.52 18.91 0.69
CA ASP A 238 -20.61 18.63 -0.41
C ASP A 238 -20.06 17.22 -0.22
N GLU A 239 -20.53 16.29 -1.07
CA GLU A 239 -20.14 14.89 -1.04
C GLU A 239 -18.63 14.70 -1.30
N ALA A 240 -18.03 15.54 -2.16
CA ALA A 240 -16.61 15.48 -2.46
C ALA A 240 -15.77 15.94 -1.26
N LEU A 241 -16.19 17.01 -0.60
CA LEU A 241 -15.57 17.49 0.64
C LEU A 241 -15.68 16.44 1.75
N LEU A 242 -16.87 15.86 1.95
CA LEU A 242 -17.09 14.80 2.92
C LEU A 242 -16.18 13.59 2.66
N ALA A 243 -16.10 13.14 1.41
CA ALA A 243 -15.25 12.03 1.01
C ALA A 243 -13.77 12.32 1.26
N PHE A 244 -13.31 13.56 1.05
CA PHE A 244 -11.96 13.99 1.35
C PHE A 244 -11.67 14.05 2.86
N CYS A 245 -12.57 14.63 3.66
CA CYS A 245 -12.46 14.62 5.12
C CYS A 245 -12.40 13.19 5.67
N CYS A 246 -13.24 12.28 5.14
CA CYS A 246 -13.19 10.85 5.51
C CYS A 246 -11.86 10.22 5.10
N ALA A 247 -11.34 10.48 3.89
CA ALA A 247 -10.05 9.96 3.46
C ALA A 247 -8.89 10.45 4.37
N LEU A 248 -8.91 11.73 4.76
CA LEU A 248 -7.96 12.30 5.71
C LEU A 248 -8.06 11.65 7.09
N ALA A 249 -9.27 11.47 7.62
CA ALA A 249 -9.48 10.82 8.91
C ALA A 249 -9.00 9.37 8.93
N ARG A 250 -9.23 8.64 7.83
CA ARG A 250 -8.70 7.28 7.64
C ARG A 250 -7.18 7.28 7.57
N GLN A 251 -6.56 8.26 6.91
CA GLN A 251 -5.11 8.42 6.90
C GLN A 251 -4.55 8.69 8.30
N CYS A 252 -5.21 9.53 9.11
CA CYS A 252 -4.85 9.78 10.50
C CYS A 252 -4.93 8.51 11.36
N PHE A 253 -5.93 7.65 11.13
CA PHE A 253 -6.00 6.36 11.81
C PHE A 253 -4.87 5.42 11.36
N LEU A 254 -4.56 5.38 10.05
CA LEU A 254 -3.52 4.52 9.49
C LEU A 254 -2.11 4.87 9.95
N ASN A 255 -1.83 6.14 10.23
CA ASN A 255 -0.54 6.58 10.75
C ASN A 255 -0.56 6.82 12.27
N GLU A 256 -1.54 6.23 12.99
CA GLU A 256 -1.63 6.27 14.45
C GLU A 256 -1.64 7.70 15.01
N TYR A 257 -2.29 8.61 14.28
CA TYR A 257 -2.47 10.01 14.63
C TYR A 257 -1.15 10.76 14.84
N VAL A 258 -0.13 10.47 14.02
CA VAL A 258 1.21 11.09 14.13
C VAL A 258 1.26 12.58 13.78
N CYS A 259 0.22 13.12 13.13
CA CYS A 259 0.17 14.53 12.76
C CYS A 259 0.23 15.44 14.00
N ASP A 260 1.17 16.40 13.99
CA ASP A 260 1.35 17.39 15.04
C ASP A 260 0.07 18.21 15.28
N ALA A 261 -0.24 18.50 16.54
CA ALA A 261 -1.46 19.19 16.94
C ALA A 261 -1.15 20.17 18.07
N THR A 262 -1.65 21.40 17.94
CA THR A 262 -1.53 22.39 19.03
C THR A 262 -2.57 22.13 20.12
N ASP A 263 -2.33 22.61 21.34
CA ASP A 263 -3.31 22.50 22.44
C ASP A 263 -4.67 23.10 22.07
N GLY A 264 -4.67 24.23 21.35
CA GLY A 264 -5.90 24.86 20.86
C GLY A 264 -6.64 24.00 19.81
N GLU A 265 -5.90 23.34 18.93
CA GLU A 265 -6.45 22.42 17.93
C GLU A 265 -7.06 21.17 18.61
N ILE A 266 -6.38 20.60 19.61
CA ILE A 266 -6.90 19.49 20.41
C ILE A 266 -8.16 19.91 21.16
N ALA A 267 -8.16 21.07 21.82
CA ALA A 267 -9.33 21.57 22.54
C ALA A 267 -10.55 21.77 21.60
N ALA A 268 -10.33 22.29 20.38
CA ALA A 268 -11.37 22.41 19.38
C ALA A 268 -11.90 21.04 18.91
N ALA A 269 -11.03 20.06 18.71
CA ALA A 269 -11.42 18.70 18.35
C ALA A 269 -12.20 18.00 19.48
N GLU A 270 -11.83 18.22 20.75
CA GLU A 270 -12.57 17.71 21.90
C GLU A 270 -13.95 18.36 22.05
N ALA A 271 -14.05 19.68 21.82
CA ALA A 271 -15.33 20.37 21.79
C ALA A 271 -16.24 19.83 20.67
N LEU A 272 -15.68 19.56 19.48
CA LEU A 272 -16.41 18.93 18.37
C LEU A 272 -16.88 17.52 18.74
N ARG A 273 -16.03 16.71 19.38
CA ARG A 273 -16.39 15.39 19.94
C ARG A 273 -17.59 15.49 20.88
N GLY A 274 -17.55 16.40 21.85
CA GLY A 274 -18.65 16.57 22.82
C GLY A 274 -19.96 16.98 22.16
N ARG A 275 -19.91 17.88 21.15
CA ARG A 275 -21.09 18.26 20.35
C ARG A 275 -21.67 17.07 19.58
N LEU A 276 -20.81 16.27 18.95
CA LEU A 276 -21.21 15.06 18.24
C LEU A 276 -21.87 14.04 19.18
N GLU A 277 -21.31 13.80 20.37
CA GLU A 277 -21.88 12.87 21.33
C GLU A 277 -23.24 13.33 21.86
N ALA A 278 -23.41 14.63 22.10
CA ALA A 278 -24.70 15.20 22.49
C ALA A 278 -25.75 15.05 21.37
N LEU A 279 -25.35 15.33 20.13
CA LEU A 279 -26.22 15.20 18.95
C LEU A 279 -26.60 13.74 18.71
N LEU A 280 -25.61 12.85 18.66
CA LEU A 280 -25.80 11.42 18.51
C LEU A 280 -26.53 10.79 19.70
N SER A 281 -26.72 11.47 20.83
CA SER A 281 -27.55 10.97 21.93
C SER A 281 -29.03 11.25 21.71
N SER A 282 -29.37 12.33 21.01
CA SER A 282 -30.74 12.85 20.88
C SER A 282 -31.31 12.73 19.46
N GLU A 283 -30.45 12.72 18.45
CA GLU A 283 -30.81 12.74 17.04
C GLU A 283 -30.29 11.49 16.31
N SER A 284 -30.82 11.27 15.10
CA SER A 284 -30.38 10.18 14.20
C SER A 284 -29.56 10.69 13.01
N SER A 285 -29.37 12.00 12.90
CA SER A 285 -28.58 12.65 11.86
C SER A 285 -27.51 13.54 12.49
N PHE A 286 -26.42 13.72 11.77
CA PHE A 286 -25.33 14.61 12.15
C PHE A 286 -24.62 15.13 10.90
N PRO A 287 -23.93 16.27 10.97
CA PRO A 287 -23.10 16.72 9.86
C PRO A 287 -21.95 15.74 9.62
N GLY A 288 -21.93 15.06 8.47
CA GLY A 288 -20.88 14.09 8.11
C GLY A 288 -19.45 14.62 8.29
N PRO A 289 -19.13 15.86 7.86
CA PRO A 289 -17.80 16.45 8.06
C PRO A 289 -17.41 16.59 9.53
N TRP A 290 -18.37 16.77 10.46
CA TRP A 290 -18.05 16.81 11.89
C TRP A 290 -17.52 15.46 12.36
N LEU A 291 -18.22 14.37 12.03
CA LEU A 291 -17.77 13.01 12.39
C LEU A 291 -16.39 12.72 11.80
N ALA A 292 -16.20 13.03 10.52
CA ALA A 292 -14.92 12.83 9.84
C ALA A 292 -13.79 13.62 10.50
N MET A 293 -14.01 14.89 10.84
CA MET A 293 -12.98 15.69 11.49
C MET A 293 -12.71 15.26 12.93
N ALA A 294 -13.71 14.85 13.71
CA ALA A 294 -13.46 14.23 15.02
C ALA A 294 -12.61 12.94 14.89
N ALA A 295 -12.93 12.11 13.89
CA ALA A 295 -12.23 10.87 13.58
C ALA A 295 -10.77 11.08 13.11
N ALA A 296 -10.41 12.29 12.69
CA ALA A 296 -9.05 12.67 12.29
C ALA A 296 -8.13 13.02 13.49
N TYR A 297 -8.69 13.17 14.69
CA TYR A 297 -7.93 13.41 15.93
C TYR A 297 -7.98 12.23 16.91
N PHE A 298 -9.10 11.50 16.93
CA PHE A 298 -9.31 10.39 17.87
C PHE A 298 -10.02 9.22 17.18
N PRO A 299 -9.77 7.96 17.58
CA PRO A 299 -10.53 6.81 17.09
C PRO A 299 -12.02 6.94 17.43
N LEU A 300 -12.90 6.71 16.46
CA LEU A 300 -14.35 6.72 16.67
C LEU A 300 -14.82 5.69 17.71
N GLU A 301 -14.10 4.58 17.90
CA GLU A 301 -14.42 3.60 18.95
C GLU A 301 -14.37 4.19 20.36
N GLY A 302 -13.63 5.29 20.56
CA GLY A 302 -13.54 6.01 21.84
C GLY A 302 -14.75 6.90 22.14
N LEU A 303 -15.70 7.07 21.21
CA LEU A 303 -16.92 7.83 21.46
C LEU A 303 -17.89 7.06 22.37
N ALA A 304 -18.52 7.75 23.31
CA ALA A 304 -19.54 7.17 24.19
C ALA A 304 -20.72 6.56 23.40
N CYS A 305 -20.97 7.08 22.20
CA CYS A 305 -22.04 6.66 21.30
C CYS A 305 -21.56 5.80 20.11
N ALA A 306 -20.34 5.24 20.15
CA ALA A 306 -19.77 4.48 19.04
C ALA A 306 -20.67 3.32 18.54
N GLU A 307 -21.44 2.69 19.43
CA GLU A 307 -22.41 1.63 19.05
C GLU A 307 -23.47 2.13 18.07
N ARG A 308 -23.97 3.36 18.30
CA ARG A 308 -25.07 3.92 17.49
C ARG A 308 -24.62 4.13 16.05
N LEU A 309 -23.35 4.50 15.84
CA LEU A 309 -22.78 4.67 14.51
C LEU A 309 -22.88 3.38 13.66
N LEU A 310 -22.88 2.20 14.27
CA LEU A 310 -22.98 0.92 13.56
C LEU A 310 -24.39 0.65 13.01
N ALA A 311 -25.41 1.35 13.52
CA ALA A 311 -26.81 1.17 13.17
C ALA A 311 -27.36 2.26 12.23
N LEU A 312 -26.61 3.35 12.02
CA LEU A 312 -27.04 4.46 11.17
C LEU A 312 -26.64 4.21 9.70
N ASP A 313 -27.52 4.62 8.78
CA ASP A 313 -27.19 4.72 7.37
C ASP A 313 -26.65 6.13 7.09
N CYS A 314 -25.36 6.23 6.81
CA CYS A 314 -24.63 7.50 6.68
C CYS A 314 -23.93 7.66 5.33
N GLY A 315 -24.32 6.87 4.32
CA GLY A 315 -23.66 6.84 3.02
C GLY A 315 -22.28 6.18 3.04
N GLN A 316 -21.71 5.96 1.85
CA GLN A 316 -20.55 5.10 1.66
C GLN A 316 -19.28 5.61 2.36
N ALA A 317 -19.02 6.92 2.32
CA ALA A 317 -17.80 7.50 2.87
C ALA A 317 -17.73 7.36 4.41
N ILE A 318 -18.83 7.66 5.09
CA ILE A 318 -18.93 7.52 6.55
C ILE A 318 -18.99 6.05 6.95
N ALA A 319 -19.72 5.21 6.22
CA ALA A 319 -19.76 3.77 6.49
C ALA A 319 -18.35 3.15 6.47
N ALA A 320 -17.54 3.48 5.46
CA ALA A 320 -16.16 3.00 5.39
C ALA A 320 -15.27 3.52 6.54
N LEU A 321 -15.52 4.74 7.02
CA LEU A 321 -14.81 5.32 8.18
C LEU A 321 -15.21 4.61 9.48
N VAL A 322 -16.51 4.39 9.70
CA VAL A 322 -17.06 3.67 10.86
C VAL A 322 -16.60 2.21 10.85
N ASP A 323 -16.57 1.56 9.69
CA ASP A 323 -16.05 0.21 9.56
C ASP A 323 -14.59 0.14 10.04
N GLN A 324 -13.73 1.03 9.55
CA GLN A 324 -12.31 1.03 9.90
C GLN A 324 -12.05 1.39 11.38
N GLN A 325 -12.74 2.38 11.92
CA GLN A 325 -12.43 2.93 13.25
C GLN A 325 -13.30 2.37 14.38
N VAL A 326 -14.37 1.63 14.08
CA VAL A 326 -15.27 1.05 15.09
C VAL A 326 -15.48 -0.45 14.86
N ARG A 327 -15.97 -0.86 13.68
CA ARG A 327 -16.36 -2.26 13.43
C ARG A 327 -15.16 -3.20 13.43
N GLU A 328 -14.08 -2.81 12.75
CA GLU A 328 -12.84 -3.57 12.64
C GLU A 328 -12.18 -3.79 14.02
N PRO A 329 -11.87 -2.75 14.84
CA PRO A 329 -11.28 -2.93 16.17
C PRO A 329 -12.13 -3.81 17.10
N ARG A 330 -13.46 -3.66 17.06
CA ARG A 330 -14.37 -4.51 17.85
C ARG A 330 -14.33 -5.96 17.41
N ARG A 331 -14.32 -6.22 16.10
CA ARG A 331 -14.18 -7.58 15.55
C ARG A 331 -12.84 -8.18 15.98
N GLU A 332 -11.75 -7.43 15.89
CA GLU A 332 -10.43 -7.87 16.36
C GLU A 332 -10.47 -8.27 17.83
N ARG A 333 -11.09 -7.45 18.70
CA ARG A 333 -11.27 -7.78 20.13
C ARG A 333 -12.10 -9.04 20.35
N ALA A 334 -13.20 -9.21 19.61
CA ALA A 334 -14.04 -10.41 19.71
C ALA A 334 -13.31 -11.69 19.26
N LEU A 335 -12.43 -11.59 18.27
CA LEU A 335 -11.63 -12.71 17.78
C LEU A 335 -10.57 -13.17 18.78
N ARG A 336 -10.07 -12.29 19.68
CA ARG A 336 -9.07 -12.64 20.71
C ARG A 336 -9.54 -13.80 21.59
N ALA A 337 -10.81 -13.80 21.99
CA ALA A 337 -11.39 -14.84 22.84
C ALA A 337 -11.48 -16.22 22.15
N GLN A 338 -11.34 -16.27 20.82
CA GLN A 338 -11.44 -17.49 20.03
C GLN A 338 -10.07 -18.03 19.61
N ILE A 339 -8.98 -17.35 19.97
CA ILE A 339 -7.62 -17.76 19.63
C ILE A 339 -7.09 -18.65 20.76
N PRO A 340 -6.73 -19.92 20.50
CA PRO A 340 -6.21 -20.81 21.53
C PRO A 340 -4.84 -20.34 22.03
N ALA A 341 -4.58 -20.49 23.32
CA ALA A 341 -3.26 -20.32 23.91
C ALA A 341 -2.54 -21.67 23.99
N LEU A 342 -1.39 -21.80 23.32
CA LEU A 342 -0.58 -23.03 23.31
C LEU A 342 0.39 -23.10 24.48
N THR A 343 0.77 -21.94 25.03
CA THR A 343 1.74 -21.83 26.12
C THR A 343 1.38 -20.66 27.02
N ALA A 344 1.77 -20.71 28.29
CA ALA A 344 1.81 -19.51 29.13
C ALA A 344 2.92 -18.55 28.68
N ILE A 345 2.66 -17.24 28.75
CA ILE A 345 3.65 -16.21 28.42
C ILE A 345 4.73 -16.11 29.52
N GLY A 346 5.98 -15.95 29.13
CA GLY A 346 7.09 -15.71 30.06
C GLY A 346 6.98 -14.40 30.85
N ALA A 347 7.50 -14.39 32.07
CA ALA A 347 7.76 -13.16 32.79
C ALA A 347 8.97 -12.43 32.18
N GLY A 348 9.23 -11.18 32.59
CA GLY A 348 10.39 -10.42 32.13
C GLY A 348 10.22 -9.95 30.68
N VAL A 349 11.20 -10.24 29.82
CA VAL A 349 11.25 -9.74 28.43
C VAL A 349 9.99 -10.11 27.64
N SER A 350 9.52 -11.36 27.72
CA SER A 350 8.31 -11.80 27.01
C SER A 350 7.08 -10.97 27.38
N SER A 351 6.87 -10.69 28.68
CA SER A 351 5.73 -9.87 29.15
C SER A 351 5.84 -8.40 28.74
N GLN A 352 7.05 -7.85 28.70
CA GLN A 352 7.28 -6.46 28.25
C GLN A 352 7.04 -6.31 26.75
N VAL A 353 7.56 -7.25 25.95
CA VAL A 353 7.35 -7.30 24.50
C VAL A 353 5.87 -7.52 24.18
N GLN A 354 5.20 -8.42 24.91
CA GLN A 354 3.75 -8.62 24.78
C GLN A 354 3.00 -7.32 25.04
N ALA A 355 3.25 -6.65 26.18
CA ALA A 355 2.55 -5.43 26.54
C ALA A 355 2.66 -4.35 25.45
N GLN A 356 3.87 -4.18 24.87
CA GLN A 356 4.09 -3.24 23.78
C GLN A 356 3.18 -3.53 22.57
N TYR A 357 3.09 -4.79 22.13
CA TYR A 357 2.28 -5.18 20.98
C TYR A 357 0.79 -5.38 21.29
N GLU A 358 0.39 -5.49 22.56
CA GLU A 358 -1.02 -5.46 22.97
C GLU A 358 -1.57 -4.04 22.87
N GLU A 359 -0.76 -3.04 23.23
CA GLU A 359 -1.10 -1.63 23.10
C GLU A 359 -1.01 -1.16 21.65
N ASN A 360 0.09 -1.51 20.95
CA ASN A 360 0.38 -1.04 19.59
C ASN A 360 0.68 -2.23 18.64
N PRO A 361 -0.34 -2.95 18.14
CA PRO A 361 -0.13 -4.04 17.18
C PRO A 361 0.56 -3.54 15.92
N TYR A 362 1.70 -4.13 15.55
CA TYR A 362 2.55 -3.63 14.47
C TYR A 362 3.14 -4.75 13.59
N PRO A 363 3.34 -4.52 12.28
CA PRO A 363 2.88 -3.35 11.52
C PRO A 363 1.39 -3.46 11.18
N ARG A 364 0.64 -2.35 11.21
CA ARG A 364 -0.70 -2.32 10.60
C ARG A 364 -0.59 -2.14 9.09
N TRP A 365 -1.47 -2.79 8.34
CA TRP A 365 -1.47 -2.79 6.88
C TRP A 365 -2.88 -2.94 6.32
N THR A 366 -3.22 -2.16 5.29
CA THR A 366 -4.60 -2.08 4.79
C THR A 366 -5.00 -3.30 3.97
N ARG A 367 -4.13 -3.76 3.07
CA ARG A 367 -4.41 -4.81 2.09
C ARG A 367 -3.15 -5.62 1.78
N ALA A 368 -3.33 -6.92 1.60
CA ALA A 368 -2.29 -7.79 1.09
C ALA A 368 -2.50 -7.97 -0.42
N PRO A 369 -1.43 -7.92 -1.23
CA PRO A 369 -1.55 -8.18 -2.66
C PRO A 369 -1.93 -9.65 -2.90
N ALA A 370 -2.70 -9.89 -3.96
CA ALA A 370 -3.04 -11.24 -4.40
C ALA A 370 -1.81 -11.92 -5.03
N ILE A 371 -1.51 -13.15 -4.61
CA ILE A 371 -0.44 -13.95 -5.23
C ILE A 371 -1.03 -14.78 -6.37
N LEU A 372 -0.68 -14.42 -7.61
CA LEU A 372 -1.30 -14.97 -8.83
C LEU A 372 -0.84 -16.38 -9.18
N ALA A 373 0.39 -16.74 -8.81
CA ALA A 373 0.99 -18.03 -9.10
C ALA A 373 1.52 -18.62 -7.79
N PRO A 374 0.71 -19.44 -7.08
CA PRO A 374 1.19 -20.26 -5.98
C PRO A 374 2.38 -21.10 -6.43
N LEU A 375 3.31 -21.33 -5.51
CA LEU A 375 4.48 -22.16 -5.75
C LEU A 375 4.43 -23.33 -4.78
N SER A 376 4.89 -24.49 -5.24
CA SER A 376 5.34 -25.50 -4.29
C SER A 376 6.51 -24.94 -3.48
N ILE A 377 6.66 -25.41 -2.24
CA ILE A 377 7.79 -25.01 -1.39
C ILE A 377 9.12 -25.40 -2.06
N ASP A 378 9.17 -26.52 -2.79
CA ASP A 378 10.36 -26.93 -3.53
C ASP A 378 10.70 -25.93 -4.65
N GLU A 379 9.71 -25.42 -5.40
CA GLU A 379 9.95 -24.36 -6.39
C GLU A 379 10.41 -23.05 -5.74
N PHE A 380 9.83 -22.68 -4.59
CA PHE A 380 10.27 -21.50 -3.84
C PHE A 380 11.71 -21.65 -3.36
N LEU A 381 12.05 -22.76 -2.69
CA LEU A 381 13.38 -23.02 -2.16
C LEU A 381 14.42 -23.17 -3.28
N GLN A 382 14.05 -23.71 -4.43
CA GLN A 382 14.90 -23.75 -5.61
C GLN A 382 15.21 -22.34 -6.15
N ARG A 383 14.28 -21.39 -6.03
CA ARG A 383 14.52 -19.98 -6.43
C ARG A 383 15.42 -19.25 -5.44
N VAL A 384 15.26 -19.51 -4.14
CA VAL A 384 16.00 -18.82 -3.07
C VAL A 384 17.41 -19.39 -2.89
N ALA A 385 17.58 -20.71 -3.01
CA ALA A 385 18.84 -21.40 -2.73
C ALA A 385 19.11 -22.61 -3.68
N PRO A 386 19.24 -22.38 -5.00
CA PRO A 386 19.25 -23.44 -6.01
C PRO A 386 20.38 -24.47 -5.87
N ALA A 387 21.52 -24.09 -5.28
CA ALA A 387 22.72 -24.92 -5.22
C ALA A 387 22.87 -25.76 -3.93
N ARG A 388 21.97 -25.57 -2.94
CA ARG A 388 22.14 -26.15 -1.59
C ARG A 388 20.92 -26.89 -1.05
N PHE A 389 19.82 -26.90 -1.80
CA PHE A 389 18.56 -27.45 -1.33
C PHE A 389 18.30 -28.84 -1.92
N ARG A 390 17.86 -29.78 -1.05
CA ARG A 390 17.30 -31.06 -1.48
C ARG A 390 15.77 -30.93 -1.42
N PRO A 391 15.05 -31.18 -2.51
CA PRO A 391 13.59 -31.14 -2.52
C PRO A 391 12.98 -31.95 -1.37
N LEU A 392 11.99 -31.37 -0.70
CA LEU A 392 11.22 -32.05 0.33
C LEU A 392 10.32 -33.13 -0.28
N GLY A 393 10.03 -33.05 -1.58
CA GLY A 393 9.24 -34.05 -2.30
C GLY A 393 7.74 -33.98 -1.95
N LYS A 394 7.30 -32.87 -1.35
CA LYS A 394 5.91 -32.63 -0.96
C LYS A 394 5.31 -31.54 -1.83
N GLN A 395 4.29 -31.91 -2.60
CA GLN A 395 3.55 -30.98 -3.47
C GLN A 395 2.35 -30.33 -2.75
N ALA A 396 1.85 -30.96 -1.68
CA ALA A 396 0.74 -30.47 -0.85
C ALA A 396 0.79 -31.10 0.56
N GLY A 397 -0.06 -30.62 1.46
CA GLY A 397 -0.24 -31.16 2.80
C GLY A 397 0.94 -30.91 3.75
N MET A 398 1.78 -29.92 3.45
CA MET A 398 2.88 -29.55 4.34
C MET A 398 2.37 -28.85 5.59
N ASP A 399 2.98 -29.15 6.73
CA ASP A 399 2.73 -28.43 7.97
C ASP A 399 3.77 -27.32 8.12
N VAL A 400 3.31 -26.08 8.19
CA VAL A 400 4.15 -24.88 8.25
C VAL A 400 3.90 -24.16 9.57
N LEU A 401 4.96 -23.77 10.28
CA LEU A 401 4.88 -22.90 11.45
C LEU A 401 5.38 -21.51 11.08
N ILE A 402 4.58 -20.49 11.37
CA ILE A 402 5.04 -19.09 11.38
C ILE A 402 5.27 -18.70 12.84
N ALA A 403 6.53 -18.58 13.25
CA ALA A 403 6.92 -18.24 14.61
C ALA A 403 7.09 -16.72 14.74
N GLY A 404 6.17 -16.07 15.46
CA GLY A 404 6.12 -14.62 15.64
C GLY A 404 5.48 -13.95 14.42
N CYS A 405 4.21 -14.26 14.17
CA CYS A 405 3.50 -13.79 12.98
C CYS A 405 3.08 -12.32 13.02
N GLY A 406 3.12 -11.68 14.20
CA GLY A 406 2.63 -10.33 14.41
C GLY A 406 1.21 -10.16 13.88
N THR A 407 1.00 -9.10 13.12
CA THR A 407 -0.29 -8.76 12.46
C THR A 407 -0.58 -9.57 11.19
N GLY A 408 0.21 -10.62 10.91
CA GLY A 408 -0.14 -11.67 9.94
C GLY A 408 0.13 -11.37 8.47
N PHE A 409 0.73 -10.24 8.10
CA PHE A 409 1.00 -9.91 6.69
C PHE A 409 1.81 -11.02 5.99
N GLN A 410 2.93 -11.40 6.60
CA GLN A 410 3.81 -12.44 6.06
C GLN A 410 3.12 -13.81 6.06
N SER A 411 2.34 -14.13 7.10
CA SER A 411 1.62 -15.40 7.19
C SER A 411 0.54 -15.53 6.11
N ILE A 412 -0.17 -14.45 5.79
CA ILE A 412 -1.16 -14.39 4.71
C ILE A 412 -0.48 -14.52 3.34
N CYS A 413 0.68 -13.90 3.14
CA CYS A 413 1.47 -14.09 1.92
C CYS A 413 1.93 -15.55 1.79
N SER A 414 2.46 -16.16 2.86
CA SER A 414 2.87 -17.57 2.85
C SER A 414 1.68 -18.52 2.63
N ALA A 415 0.51 -18.22 3.21
CA ALA A 415 -0.72 -19.00 3.02
C ALA A 415 -1.20 -18.99 1.56
N GLN A 416 -1.10 -17.83 0.88
CA GLN A 416 -1.40 -17.72 -0.55
C GLN A 416 -0.35 -18.42 -1.42
N LEU A 417 0.94 -18.27 -1.08
CA LEU A 417 2.04 -18.83 -1.85
C LEU A 417 2.03 -20.35 -1.80
N TYR A 418 1.79 -20.92 -0.62
CA TYR A 418 1.78 -22.37 -0.37
C TYR A 418 0.34 -22.86 -0.18
N SER A 419 -0.52 -22.62 -1.18
CA SER A 419 -1.98 -22.86 -1.08
C SER A 419 -2.38 -24.31 -0.73
N GLY A 420 -1.50 -25.29 -0.96
CA GLY A 420 -1.69 -26.69 -0.56
C GLY A 420 -1.26 -27.04 0.87
N SER A 421 -0.76 -26.10 1.66
CA SER A 421 -0.18 -26.34 2.99
C SER A 421 -1.12 -25.96 4.14
N ARG A 422 -0.87 -26.51 5.34
CA ARG A 422 -1.54 -26.14 6.60
C ARG A 422 -0.60 -25.31 7.47
N LEU A 423 -0.94 -24.05 7.69
CA LEU A 423 -0.13 -23.12 8.48
C LEU A 423 -0.66 -23.04 9.92
N LEU A 424 0.25 -23.00 10.88
CA LEU A 424 0.00 -22.49 12.23
C LEU A 424 0.83 -21.23 12.40
N ALA A 425 0.18 -20.11 12.67
CA ALA A 425 0.82 -18.84 12.94
C ALA A 425 0.69 -18.50 14.43
N VAL A 426 1.82 -18.23 15.08
CA VAL A 426 1.85 -17.94 16.52
C VAL A 426 2.47 -16.59 16.83
N ASP A 427 1.94 -15.91 17.85
CA ASP A 427 2.49 -14.67 18.39
C ASP A 427 2.19 -14.56 19.90
N LEU A 428 2.91 -13.67 20.60
CA LEU A 428 2.67 -13.37 22.01
C LEU A 428 1.43 -12.50 22.21
N SER A 429 1.16 -11.58 21.26
CA SER A 429 0.10 -10.57 21.37
C SER A 429 -1.23 -11.05 20.76
N LEU A 430 -2.27 -11.13 21.60
CA LEU A 430 -3.64 -11.39 21.15
C LEU A 430 -4.19 -10.22 20.32
N ALA A 431 -3.78 -8.98 20.58
CA ALA A 431 -4.15 -7.86 19.73
C ALA A 431 -3.63 -8.01 18.30
N SER A 432 -2.36 -8.39 18.14
CA SER A 432 -1.75 -8.69 16.83
C SER A 432 -2.44 -9.88 16.15
N LEU A 433 -2.72 -10.96 16.88
CA LEU A 433 -3.40 -12.14 16.34
C LEU A 433 -4.85 -11.86 15.96
N GLY A 434 -5.58 -11.06 16.75
CA GLY A 434 -6.94 -10.64 16.43
C GLY A 434 -7.00 -9.84 15.13
N TYR A 435 -6.02 -8.97 14.90
CA TYR A 435 -5.83 -8.27 13.63
C TYR A 435 -5.53 -9.26 12.49
N ALA A 436 -4.53 -10.12 12.65
CA ALA A 436 -4.12 -11.09 11.65
C ALA A 436 -5.28 -12.00 11.20
N ARG A 437 -6.06 -12.50 12.16
CA ARG A 437 -7.22 -13.35 11.91
C ARG A 437 -8.32 -12.60 11.15
N ARG A 438 -8.65 -11.35 11.54
CA ARG A 438 -9.61 -10.53 10.79
C ARG A 438 -9.17 -10.36 9.33
N LYS A 439 -7.91 -9.99 9.09
CA LYS A 439 -7.38 -9.79 7.73
C LYS A 439 -7.38 -11.07 6.91
N THR A 440 -7.14 -12.22 7.55
CA THR A 440 -7.24 -13.54 6.91
C THR A 440 -8.67 -13.85 6.47
N GLU A 441 -9.64 -13.61 7.36
CA GLU A 441 -11.07 -13.82 7.07
C GLU A 441 -11.57 -12.89 5.94
N GLU A 442 -11.07 -11.65 5.86
CA GLU A 442 -11.40 -10.70 4.78
C GLU A 442 -10.95 -11.16 3.40
N ILE A 443 -9.81 -11.86 3.31
CA ILE A 443 -9.26 -12.38 2.05
C ILE A 443 -9.84 -13.78 1.73
N GLY A 444 -10.49 -14.43 2.70
CA GLY A 444 -11.11 -15.75 2.52
C GLY A 444 -10.12 -16.92 2.57
N LEU A 445 -8.97 -16.75 3.22
CA LEU A 445 -8.00 -17.82 3.40
C LEU A 445 -8.44 -18.78 4.52
N THR A 446 -8.28 -20.08 4.29
CA THR A 446 -8.76 -21.15 5.20
C THR A 446 -7.66 -22.12 5.63
N ASN A 447 -6.46 -21.95 5.10
CA ASN A 447 -5.33 -22.85 5.30
C ASN A 447 -4.33 -22.36 6.37
N ILE A 448 -4.75 -21.44 7.23
CA ILE A 448 -3.96 -20.84 8.30
C ILE A 448 -4.77 -20.77 9.59
N ASP A 449 -4.22 -21.37 10.64
CA ASP A 449 -4.71 -21.26 12.01
C ASP A 449 -3.83 -20.31 12.82
N TYR A 450 -4.43 -19.63 13.80
CA TYR A 450 -3.73 -18.71 14.70
C TYR A 450 -3.76 -19.21 16.14
N ALA A 451 -2.66 -19.07 16.87
CA ALA A 451 -2.61 -19.38 18.29
C ALA A 451 -1.69 -18.44 19.06
N GLN A 452 -2.03 -18.13 20.31
CA GLN A 452 -1.15 -17.38 21.19
C GLN A 452 -0.06 -18.30 21.74
N ALA A 453 1.20 -17.92 21.58
CA ALA A 453 2.31 -18.67 22.16
C ALA A 453 3.57 -17.83 22.40
N ASP A 454 4.33 -18.25 23.41
CA ASP A 454 5.71 -17.84 23.63
C ASP A 454 6.63 -18.85 22.95
N ILE A 455 7.39 -18.36 21.97
CA ILE A 455 8.31 -19.17 21.15
C ILE A 455 9.33 -19.90 22.02
N THR A 456 9.76 -19.30 23.14
CA THR A 456 10.73 -19.91 24.06
C THR A 456 10.19 -21.14 24.81
N ARG A 457 8.87 -21.37 24.73
CA ARG A 457 8.15 -22.45 25.43
C ARG A 457 7.45 -23.41 24.48
N LEU A 458 7.61 -23.22 23.18
CA LEU A 458 6.86 -23.95 22.15
C LEU A 458 7.33 -25.40 21.96
N GLY A 459 8.54 -25.76 22.44
CA GLY A 459 9.14 -27.08 22.25
C GLY A 459 8.35 -28.25 22.84
N ALA A 460 7.45 -27.98 23.80
CA ALA A 460 6.58 -29.00 24.40
C ALA A 460 5.41 -29.45 23.50
N GLN A 461 5.23 -28.82 22.33
CA GLN A 461 4.17 -29.20 21.39
C GLN A 461 4.47 -30.55 20.73
N GLU A 462 3.44 -31.39 20.52
CA GLU A 462 3.58 -32.67 19.81
C GLU A 462 3.68 -32.49 18.28
N ARG A 463 3.03 -31.46 17.74
CA ARG A 463 3.03 -31.18 16.30
C ARG A 463 4.46 -30.85 15.83
N ARG A 464 4.86 -31.47 14.71
CA ARG A 464 6.13 -31.20 14.02
C ARG A 464 5.87 -30.63 12.63
N PHE A 465 6.76 -29.76 12.16
CA PHE A 465 6.58 -28.97 10.95
C PHE A 465 7.61 -29.32 9.87
N ASP A 466 7.21 -29.23 8.60
CA ASP A 466 8.09 -29.39 7.45
C ASP A 466 8.86 -28.09 7.13
N LEU A 467 8.22 -26.95 7.39
CA LEU A 467 8.79 -25.61 7.21
C LEU A 467 8.50 -24.77 8.45
N ILE A 468 9.51 -24.05 8.93
CA ILE A 468 9.36 -23.03 9.97
C ILE A 468 9.84 -21.69 9.41
N GLU A 469 9.00 -20.66 9.46
CA GLU A 469 9.37 -19.30 9.10
C GLU A 469 9.43 -18.43 10.36
N SER A 470 10.57 -17.76 10.58
CA SER A 470 10.79 -16.86 11.71
C SER A 470 11.50 -15.60 11.24
N ILE A 471 10.72 -14.56 10.93
CA ILE A 471 11.17 -13.36 10.22
C ILE A 471 11.07 -12.16 11.16
N GLY A 472 12.21 -11.61 11.57
CA GLY A 472 12.23 -10.40 12.40
C GLY A 472 11.96 -10.64 13.90
N VAL A 473 12.15 -11.87 14.39
CA VAL A 473 11.67 -12.31 15.72
C VAL A 473 12.80 -12.70 16.68
N LEU A 474 13.62 -13.69 16.31
CA LEU A 474 14.56 -14.34 17.24
C LEU A 474 15.53 -13.38 17.97
N HIS A 475 15.96 -12.31 17.30
CA HIS A 475 16.91 -11.35 17.88
C HIS A 475 16.28 -10.37 18.89
N HIS A 476 14.96 -10.46 19.12
CA HIS A 476 14.25 -9.75 20.20
C HIS A 476 14.11 -10.58 21.47
N LEU A 477 14.48 -11.86 21.44
CA LEU A 477 14.44 -12.73 22.60
C LEU A 477 15.59 -12.40 23.56
N GLU A 478 15.38 -12.68 24.84
CA GLU A 478 16.43 -12.59 25.87
C GLU A 478 17.59 -13.55 25.57
N ASP A 479 17.28 -14.79 25.18
CA ASP A 479 18.23 -15.78 24.67
C ASP A 479 17.80 -16.24 23.25
N PRO A 480 18.34 -15.60 22.19
CA PRO A 480 18.04 -15.96 20.81
C PRO A 480 18.41 -17.40 20.44
N GLU A 481 19.49 -17.95 21.03
CA GLU A 481 19.93 -19.32 20.73
C GLU A 481 18.98 -20.34 21.34
N ALA A 482 18.51 -20.14 22.57
CA ALA A 482 17.50 -20.99 23.19
C ALA A 482 16.18 -20.96 22.41
N GLY A 483 15.75 -19.79 21.95
CA GLY A 483 14.59 -19.65 21.06
C GLY A 483 14.78 -20.43 19.76
N TRP A 484 15.96 -20.33 19.14
CA TRP A 484 16.26 -21.08 17.92
C TRP A 484 16.27 -22.60 18.15
N ARG A 485 16.89 -23.09 19.23
CA ARG A 485 16.86 -24.52 19.62
C ARG A 485 15.43 -25.01 19.81
N THR A 486 14.59 -24.22 20.46
CA THR A 486 13.16 -24.55 20.66
C THR A 486 12.43 -24.74 19.33
N LEU A 487 12.70 -23.89 18.34
CA LEU A 487 12.13 -24.06 16.99
C LEU A 487 12.71 -25.27 16.25
N LEU A 488 14.00 -25.57 16.42
CA LEU A 488 14.62 -26.76 15.82
C LEU A 488 13.99 -28.06 16.32
N ASP A 489 13.62 -28.15 17.61
CA ASP A 489 12.95 -29.32 18.18
C ASP A 489 11.56 -29.60 17.58
N LEU A 490 10.96 -28.58 16.97
CA LEU A 490 9.67 -28.64 16.28
C LEU A 490 9.81 -28.99 14.79
N LEU A 491 11.02 -28.95 14.24
CA LEU A 491 11.28 -29.23 12.84
C LEU A 491 11.39 -30.75 12.60
N ARG A 492 10.73 -31.24 11.56
CA ARG A 492 10.88 -32.64 11.14
C ARG A 492 12.30 -32.90 10.62
N PRO A 493 12.81 -34.14 10.69
CA PRO A 493 14.04 -34.51 10.00
C PRO A 493 13.95 -34.18 8.51
N GLY A 494 14.92 -33.43 8.00
CA GLY A 494 14.93 -32.94 6.61
C GLY A 494 14.07 -31.70 6.34
N GLY A 495 13.33 -31.20 7.34
CA GLY A 495 12.59 -29.94 7.24
C GLY A 495 13.51 -28.72 7.10
N VAL A 496 12.93 -27.60 6.70
CA VAL A 496 13.67 -26.35 6.46
C VAL A 496 13.19 -25.24 7.38
N MET A 497 14.10 -24.36 7.77
CA MET A 497 13.77 -23.15 8.51
C MET A 497 14.22 -21.92 7.71
N LEU A 498 13.30 -20.98 7.49
CA LEU A 498 13.58 -19.68 6.91
C LEU A 498 13.69 -18.65 8.03
N ILE A 499 14.89 -18.10 8.21
CA ILE A 499 15.19 -17.12 9.26
C ILE A 499 15.59 -15.80 8.62
N ALA A 500 15.00 -14.70 9.09
CA ALA A 500 15.49 -13.36 8.79
C ALA A 500 15.77 -12.60 10.08
N LEU A 501 17.00 -12.11 10.20
CA LEU A 501 17.48 -11.33 11.34
C LEU A 501 17.84 -9.92 10.88
N TYR A 502 17.78 -8.96 11.79
CA TYR A 502 18.21 -7.60 11.47
C TYR A 502 19.73 -7.50 11.48
N SER A 503 20.29 -6.96 10.40
CA SER A 503 21.72 -6.63 10.31
C SER A 503 22.02 -5.43 11.21
N GLU A 504 23.07 -5.54 12.03
CA GLU A 504 23.58 -4.43 12.84
C GLU A 504 23.91 -3.21 11.97
N LEU A 505 24.61 -3.43 10.85
CA LEU A 505 24.98 -2.38 9.90
C LEU A 505 23.74 -1.71 9.29
N ALA A 506 22.72 -2.48 8.91
CA ALA A 506 21.50 -1.93 8.31
C ALA A 506 20.58 -1.22 9.32
N ARG A 507 20.85 -1.36 10.62
CA ARG A 507 20.04 -0.79 11.71
C ARG A 507 20.75 0.30 12.50
N GLN A 508 21.94 0.73 12.09
CA GLN A 508 22.69 1.81 12.74
C GLN A 508 21.81 3.06 12.93
N ASP A 509 21.04 3.41 11.90
CA ASP A 509 20.11 4.52 11.88
C ASP A 509 19.03 4.42 12.98
N ILE A 510 18.46 3.23 13.14
CA ILE A 510 17.45 2.96 14.18
C ILE A 510 18.06 2.96 15.58
N VAL A 511 19.27 2.45 15.72
CA VAL A 511 19.99 2.48 17.00
C VAL A 511 20.32 3.92 17.40
N ALA A 512 20.70 4.77 16.44
CA ALA A 512 20.90 6.20 16.65
C ALA A 512 19.58 6.89 17.07
N ALA A 513 18.48 6.62 16.37
CA ALA A 513 17.15 7.14 16.72
C ALA A 513 16.71 6.76 18.14
N ARG A 514 16.88 5.49 18.53
CA ARG A 514 16.55 5.01 19.88
C ARG A 514 17.38 5.70 20.96
N ARG A 515 18.66 5.94 20.69
CA ARG A 515 19.54 6.64 21.61
C ARG A 515 19.11 8.10 21.78
N TYR A 516 18.86 8.79 20.67
CA TYR A 516 18.30 10.14 20.68
C TYR A 516 17.00 10.21 21.50
N ILE A 517 16.08 9.28 21.26
CA ILE A 517 14.81 9.19 22.00
C ILE A 517 15.04 9.08 23.51
N ALA A 518 15.96 8.21 23.93
CA ALA A 518 16.29 8.00 25.33
C ALA A 518 17.00 9.22 25.96
N GLU A 519 17.95 9.83 25.26
CA GLU A 519 18.70 11.01 25.72
C GLU A 519 17.80 12.24 25.91
N GLN A 520 16.81 12.41 25.03
CA GLN A 520 15.80 13.48 25.15
C GLN A 520 14.68 13.16 26.14
N GLY A 521 14.63 11.92 26.66
CA GLY A 521 13.65 11.52 27.67
C GLY A 521 12.21 11.43 27.18
N TYR A 522 11.97 11.13 25.90
CA TYR A 522 10.60 10.92 25.41
C TYR A 522 10.01 9.63 25.98
N ALA A 523 8.78 9.73 26.48
CA ALA A 523 7.97 8.59 26.86
C ALA A 523 7.26 7.98 25.64
N PRO A 524 6.86 6.70 25.69
CA PRO A 524 6.08 6.05 24.63
C PRO A 524 4.61 6.49 24.65
N THR A 525 4.35 7.81 24.63
CA THR A 525 2.99 8.38 24.57
C THR A 525 2.78 9.08 23.24
N ALA A 526 1.53 9.18 22.78
CA ALA A 526 1.23 9.86 21.50
C ALA A 526 1.73 11.31 21.46
N ALA A 527 1.66 12.03 22.59
CA ALA A 527 2.15 13.41 22.69
C ALA A 527 3.68 13.47 22.52
N ASP A 528 4.41 12.60 23.22
CA ASP A 528 5.87 12.56 23.14
C ASP A 528 6.37 12.00 21.80
N ILE A 529 5.64 11.09 21.16
CA ILE A 529 5.93 10.62 19.79
C ILE A 529 5.80 11.77 18.79
N ARG A 530 4.72 12.57 18.87
CA ARG A 530 4.55 13.76 18.01
C ARG A 530 5.65 14.79 18.27
N ARG A 531 5.97 15.07 19.54
CA ARG A 531 7.04 15.99 19.92
C ARG A 531 8.39 15.51 19.38
N CYS A 532 8.75 14.25 19.62
CA CYS A 532 9.98 13.63 19.11
C CYS A 532 10.09 13.75 17.59
N ARG A 533 8.99 13.48 16.87
CA ARG A 533 8.95 13.65 15.43
C ARG A 533 9.22 15.08 14.99
N GLN A 534 8.62 16.08 15.66
CA GLN A 534 8.88 17.48 15.33
C GLN A 534 10.31 17.92 15.65
N ASP A 535 10.86 17.48 16.78
CA ASP A 535 12.22 17.80 17.17
C ASP A 535 13.24 17.19 16.18
N ILE A 536 13.01 15.95 15.72
CA ILE A 536 13.80 15.29 14.67
C ILE A 536 13.74 16.09 13.35
N LEU A 537 12.54 16.52 12.94
CA LEU A 537 12.34 17.29 11.71
C LEU A 537 12.93 18.70 11.78
N ALA A 538 13.20 19.21 12.98
CA ALA A 538 13.79 20.53 13.22
C ALA A 538 15.33 20.50 13.34
N LEU A 539 15.96 19.33 13.40
CA LEU A 539 17.42 19.22 13.45
C LEU A 539 18.06 19.84 12.20
N GLU A 540 19.02 20.76 12.39
CA GLU A 540 19.72 21.44 11.29
C GLU A 540 20.86 20.58 10.70
N GLY A 541 20.94 20.58 9.35
CA GLY A 541 21.73 19.64 8.54
C GLY A 541 23.24 19.86 8.50
N SER A 542 23.92 19.75 9.63
CA SER A 542 25.38 19.48 9.65
C SER A 542 25.76 18.24 10.46
N ASP A 543 24.80 17.66 11.18
CA ASP A 543 24.97 16.38 11.86
C ASP A 543 24.44 15.27 10.96
N TRP A 544 25.27 14.27 10.67
CA TRP A 544 24.88 13.05 9.96
C TRP A 544 23.65 12.40 10.61
N THR A 545 23.50 12.56 11.93
CA THR A 545 22.34 12.11 12.70
C THR A 545 21.04 12.81 12.26
N ALA A 546 21.08 14.10 11.91
CA ALA A 546 19.90 14.84 11.44
C ALA A 546 19.42 14.34 10.06
N GLU A 547 20.33 14.19 9.09
CA GLU A 547 19.99 13.65 7.76
C GLU A 547 19.48 12.22 7.84
N LEU A 548 20.05 11.42 8.74
CA LEU A 548 19.69 10.03 8.95
C LEU A 548 18.34 9.87 9.64
N LEU A 549 18.04 10.69 10.64
CA LEU A 549 16.76 10.68 11.33
C LEU A 549 15.63 11.25 10.46
N GLN A 550 15.92 12.18 9.56
CA GLN A 550 14.93 12.74 8.61
C GLN A 550 14.64 11.82 7.40
N ARG A 551 15.48 10.79 7.16
CA ARG A 551 15.18 9.72 6.19
C ARG A 551 14.23 8.66 6.74
N TRP A 552 14.04 8.63 8.05
CA TRP A 552 13.07 7.79 8.78
C TRP A 552 11.79 8.57 9.08
#